data_AF-A0AAV1IKQ0-F1
#
_entry.id   AF-A0AAV1IKQ0-F1
#
_cell.length_a   1.000
_cell.length_b   1.000
_cell.length_c   1.000
_cell.angle_alpha   90.00
_cell.angle_beta   90.00
_cell.angle_gamma   90.00
#
_symmetry.space_group_name_H-M   'P 1'
#
loop_
_entity.id
_entity.type
_entity.pdbx_description
1 polymer ?
#
loop_
_entity_poly.entity_id
_entity_poly.type
_entity_poly.pdbx_seq_one_letter_code
_entity_poly.pdbx_strand_id
1 'polypeptide(L)'
;MSTSPASNTCPLRSIFFTEVNTPNLVTLSIAGQDAAEAFNVSLVELTHLDIYRVQLLDPRGFGPSLSACPKLEHFWCYKLWGLGLHNSSMHKLSLPMCAVLTLCRLDELSEIEIEAPKLDRLDLEACCLDHVRLAAGPGPQVKVIIGGACIDAASEDHLTEHPRVGRHNLIREFEDL
;
A
#
# COMPACT_ATOMS: atom_id res chain seq x y z
N MET A 1 -23.55 26.11 -22.13
CA MET A 1 -22.79 25.44 -21.06
C MET A 1 -23.34 24.02 -20.94
N SER A 2 -22.57 23.04 -21.40
CA SER A 2 -22.97 21.63 -21.36
C SER A 2 -22.69 21.09 -19.96
N THR A 3 -23.73 20.82 -19.18
CA THR A 3 -23.63 20.08 -17.93
C THR A 3 -23.37 18.61 -18.27
N SER A 4 -22.15 18.12 -18.01
CA SER A 4 -21.89 16.67 -18.03
C SER A 4 -22.89 15.97 -17.10
N PRO A 5 -23.46 14.82 -17.50
CA PRO A 5 -24.34 14.07 -16.63
C PRO A 5 -23.53 13.60 -15.43
N ALA A 6 -24.00 13.94 -14.23
CA ALA A 6 -23.50 13.34 -13.00
C ALA A 6 -23.67 11.83 -13.15
N SER A 7 -22.55 11.10 -13.20
CA SER A 7 -22.59 9.65 -13.13
C SER A 7 -23.24 9.29 -11.81
N ASN A 8 -24.41 8.65 -11.85
CA ASN A 8 -25.04 8.02 -10.68
C ASN A 8 -24.20 6.81 -10.25
N THR A 9 -23.02 7.08 -9.70
CA THR A 9 -22.23 6.09 -8.99
C THR A 9 -22.79 6.03 -7.59
N CYS A 10 -23.40 4.90 -7.24
CA CYS A 10 -23.66 4.59 -5.84
C CYS A 10 -22.29 4.18 -5.25
N PRO A 11 -21.65 5.01 -4.41
CA PRO A 11 -20.38 4.64 -3.81
C PRO A 11 -20.57 3.36 -2.98
N LEU A 12 -19.59 2.47 -3.03
CA LEU A 12 -19.60 1.28 -2.19
C LEU A 12 -19.49 1.74 -0.74
N ARG A 13 -20.47 1.38 0.08
CA ARG A 13 -20.39 1.64 1.53
C ARG A 13 -19.18 0.96 2.16
N SER A 14 -18.79 -0.20 1.66
CA SER A 14 -17.61 -0.93 2.11
C SER A 14 -16.91 -1.63 0.95
N ILE A 15 -15.60 -1.76 1.07
CA ILE A 15 -14.78 -2.60 0.20
C ILE A 15 -14.75 -3.98 0.85
N PHE A 16 -15.52 -4.92 0.32
CA PHE A 16 -15.69 -6.25 0.92
C PHE A 16 -15.60 -7.35 -0.15
N PHE A 17 -14.39 -7.82 -0.41
CA PHE A 17 -14.09 -8.88 -1.38
C PHE A 17 -13.40 -10.02 -0.66
N THR A 18 -14.05 -11.16 -0.57
CA THR A 18 -13.54 -12.32 0.15
C THR A 18 -13.66 -13.58 -0.70
N GLU A 19 -12.93 -14.63 -0.32
CA GLU A 19 -13.06 -15.95 -0.95
C GLU A 19 -14.50 -16.48 -0.97
N VAL A 20 -15.36 -16.04 -0.04
CA VAL A 20 -16.77 -16.46 0.02
C VAL A 20 -17.59 -15.84 -1.11
N ASN A 21 -17.34 -14.57 -1.46
CA ASN A 21 -18.16 -13.84 -2.42
C ASN A 21 -17.50 -13.69 -3.81
N THR A 22 -16.17 -13.78 -3.86
CA THR A 22 -15.36 -13.58 -5.07
C THR A 22 -14.16 -14.55 -5.11
N PRO A 23 -14.38 -15.88 -4.99
CA PRO A 23 -13.32 -16.89 -4.78
C PRO A 23 -12.21 -16.90 -5.84
N ASN A 24 -12.55 -16.59 -7.09
CA ASN A 24 -11.66 -16.70 -8.23
C ASN A 24 -11.11 -15.34 -8.70
N LEU A 25 -11.23 -14.30 -7.88
CA LEU A 25 -10.80 -12.96 -8.26
C LEU A 25 -9.27 -12.86 -8.21
N VAL A 26 -8.64 -12.71 -9.37
CA VAL A 26 -7.18 -12.65 -9.55
C VAL A 26 -6.66 -11.21 -9.59
N THR A 27 -7.47 -10.29 -10.09
CA THR A 27 -7.15 -8.87 -10.22
C THR A 27 -8.31 -8.04 -9.71
N LEU A 28 -8.02 -7.04 -8.88
CA LEU A 28 -8.99 -6.12 -8.32
C LEU A 28 -8.47 -4.69 -8.47
N SER A 29 -9.29 -3.82 -9.05
CA SER A 29 -9.02 -2.38 -9.08
C SER A 29 -10.17 -1.64 -8.40
N ILE A 30 -9.84 -0.78 -7.44
CA ILE A 30 -10.80 0.02 -6.68
C ILE A 30 -10.45 1.49 -6.90
N ALA A 31 -11.38 2.24 -7.47
CA ALA A 31 -11.16 3.65 -7.77
C ALA A 31 -12.32 4.53 -7.31
N GLY A 32 -12.00 5.75 -6.88
CA GLY A 32 -12.96 6.82 -6.65
C GLY A 32 -13.99 6.50 -5.56
N GLN A 33 -13.55 5.86 -4.47
CA GLN A 33 -14.42 5.57 -3.33
C GLN A 33 -14.21 6.63 -2.26
N ASP A 34 -15.21 7.51 -2.16
CA ASP A 34 -15.26 8.51 -1.10
C ASP A 34 -15.98 7.90 0.10
N ALA A 35 -15.27 7.79 1.23
CA ALA A 35 -15.80 7.34 2.52
C ALA A 35 -16.23 5.86 2.61
N ALA A 36 -15.33 4.94 2.25
CA ALA A 36 -15.53 3.51 2.52
C ALA A 36 -15.49 3.23 4.03
N GLU A 37 -16.61 2.73 4.58
CA GLU A 37 -16.79 2.44 6.01
C GLU A 37 -15.94 1.26 6.51
N ALA A 38 -15.52 0.38 5.60
CA ALA A 38 -14.68 -0.76 5.93
C ALA A 38 -13.85 -1.19 4.70
N PHE A 39 -12.67 -1.76 4.99
CA PHE A 39 -11.79 -2.39 4.02
C PHE A 39 -11.52 -3.84 4.45
N ASN A 40 -12.09 -4.80 3.72
CA ASN A 40 -11.88 -6.23 3.92
C ASN A 40 -11.65 -6.90 2.55
N VAL A 41 -10.38 -7.14 2.24
CA VAL A 41 -9.96 -7.90 1.07
C VAL A 41 -9.28 -9.17 1.57
N SER A 42 -9.83 -10.34 1.27
CA SER A 42 -9.29 -11.64 1.68
C SER A 42 -9.45 -12.61 0.54
N LEU A 43 -8.49 -12.60 -0.38
CA LEU A 43 -8.58 -13.28 -1.67
C LEU A 43 -7.33 -14.10 -1.92
N VAL A 44 -7.48 -15.41 -1.79
CA VAL A 44 -6.36 -16.37 -1.90
C VAL A 44 -5.76 -16.46 -3.30
N GLU A 45 -6.54 -16.10 -4.33
CA GLU A 45 -6.11 -16.09 -5.75
C GLU A 45 -5.68 -14.71 -6.25
N LEU A 46 -5.80 -13.66 -5.42
CA LEU A 46 -5.49 -12.31 -5.85
C LEU A 46 -3.98 -12.14 -6.03
N THR A 47 -3.59 -11.71 -7.23
CA THR A 47 -2.19 -11.45 -7.60
C THR A 47 -1.92 -9.96 -7.80
N HIS A 48 -2.94 -9.19 -8.16
CA HIS A 48 -2.83 -7.76 -8.48
C HIS A 48 -3.95 -6.97 -7.80
N LEU A 49 -3.57 -5.94 -7.04
CA LEU A 49 -4.51 -5.01 -6.40
C LEU A 49 -4.10 -3.56 -6.68
N ASP A 50 -5.02 -2.81 -7.27
CA ASP A 50 -4.85 -1.38 -7.50
C ASP A 50 -5.88 -0.57 -6.70
N ILE A 51 -5.42 0.44 -5.99
CA ILE A 51 -6.26 1.37 -5.24
C ILE A 51 -5.96 2.80 -5.70
N TYR A 52 -6.98 3.48 -6.21
CA TYR A 52 -6.85 4.83 -6.74
C TYR A 52 -7.86 5.80 -6.13
N ARG A 53 -7.38 6.80 -5.39
CA ARG A 53 -8.23 7.87 -4.81
C ARG A 53 -9.38 7.28 -3.99
N VAL A 54 -9.02 6.67 -2.87
CA VAL A 54 -9.96 6.04 -1.94
C VAL A 54 -9.80 6.67 -0.57
N GLN A 55 -10.90 6.95 0.13
CA GLN A 55 -10.89 7.38 1.52
C GLN A 55 -11.53 6.31 2.40
N LEU A 56 -10.78 5.80 3.37
CA LEU A 56 -11.29 4.89 4.40
C LEU A 56 -11.79 5.69 5.60
N LEU A 57 -12.92 5.28 6.18
CA LEU A 57 -13.37 5.76 7.48
C LEU A 57 -12.92 4.86 8.63
N ASP A 58 -12.60 3.59 8.30
CA ASP A 58 -12.02 2.62 9.21
C ASP A 58 -10.81 1.93 8.55
N PRO A 59 -9.57 2.33 8.91
CA PRO A 59 -8.35 1.79 8.32
C PRO A 59 -7.90 0.47 8.98
N ARG A 60 -8.53 0.02 10.06
CA ARG A 60 -8.05 -1.13 10.86
C ARG A 60 -7.99 -2.42 10.06
N GLY A 61 -8.81 -2.53 9.02
CA GLY A 61 -8.83 -3.68 8.11
C GLY A 61 -7.74 -3.64 7.03
N PHE A 62 -7.04 -2.53 6.81
CA PHE A 62 -6.11 -2.35 5.69
C PHE A 62 -4.95 -3.37 5.71
N GLY A 63 -4.10 -3.33 6.75
CA GLY A 63 -2.97 -4.26 6.88
C GLY A 63 -3.40 -5.74 6.93
N PRO A 64 -4.38 -6.13 7.77
CA PRO A 64 -4.91 -7.49 7.79
C PRO A 64 -5.44 -7.98 6.45
N SER A 65 -6.10 -7.10 5.67
CA SER A 65 -6.63 -7.47 4.35
C SER A 65 -5.52 -7.78 3.35
N LEU A 66 -4.52 -6.91 3.24
CA LEU A 66 -3.39 -7.17 2.33
C LEU A 66 -2.65 -8.44 2.73
N SER A 67 -2.48 -8.67 4.04
CA SER A 67 -1.82 -9.87 4.57
C SER A 67 -2.64 -11.16 4.36
N ALA A 68 -3.95 -11.04 4.13
CA ALA A 68 -4.84 -12.15 3.80
C ALA A 68 -4.81 -12.54 2.30
N CYS A 69 -3.97 -11.90 1.49
CA CYS A 69 -3.81 -12.17 0.06
C CYS A 69 -2.43 -12.83 -0.21
N PRO A 70 -2.25 -14.14 0.06
CA PRO A 70 -0.94 -14.79 0.04
C PRO A 70 -0.28 -14.86 -1.34
N LYS A 71 -1.05 -14.72 -2.42
CA LYS A 71 -0.56 -14.70 -3.81
C LYS A 71 -0.35 -13.29 -4.36
N LEU A 72 -0.53 -12.24 -3.56
CA LEU A 72 -0.42 -10.86 -4.02
C LEU A 72 1.02 -10.58 -4.44
N GLU A 73 1.22 -10.38 -5.75
CA GLU A 73 2.52 -10.12 -6.38
C GLU A 73 2.75 -8.62 -6.60
N HIS A 74 1.66 -7.90 -6.88
CA HIS A 74 1.66 -6.46 -7.14
C HIS A 74 0.59 -5.77 -6.31
N PHE A 75 1.00 -4.77 -5.53
CA PHE A 75 0.08 -3.84 -4.89
C PHE A 75 0.45 -2.41 -5.25
N TRP A 76 -0.49 -1.71 -5.88
CA TRP A 76 -0.35 -0.32 -6.22
C TRP A 76 -1.42 0.53 -5.54
N CYS A 77 -0.99 1.61 -4.92
CA CYS A 77 -1.84 2.49 -4.17
C CYS A 77 -1.47 3.94 -4.43
N TYR A 78 -2.43 4.75 -4.87
CA TYR A 78 -2.26 6.18 -5.04
C TYR A 78 -3.40 6.94 -4.36
N LYS A 79 -3.05 7.87 -3.47
CA LYS A 79 -4.02 8.69 -2.71
C LYS A 79 -5.05 7.83 -1.98
N LEU A 80 -4.57 6.98 -1.08
CA LEU A 80 -5.41 6.31 -0.09
C LEU A 80 -5.38 7.11 1.22
N TRP A 81 -6.52 7.69 1.57
CA TRP A 81 -6.71 8.50 2.76
C TRP A 81 -7.43 7.71 3.86
N GLY A 82 -7.35 8.22 5.10
CA GLY A 82 -7.98 7.63 6.28
C GLY A 82 -7.08 6.68 7.07
N LEU A 83 -5.85 6.42 6.61
CA LEU A 83 -4.95 5.45 7.22
C LEU A 83 -4.44 5.84 8.62
N GLY A 84 -4.44 7.14 8.94
CA GLY A 84 -4.08 7.69 10.25
C GLY A 84 -5.24 7.83 11.23
N LEU A 85 -6.47 7.46 10.83
CA LEU A 85 -7.63 7.54 11.70
C LEU A 85 -7.54 6.54 12.87
N HIS A 86 -8.27 6.84 13.95
CA HIS A 86 -8.41 6.00 15.15
C HIS A 86 -7.08 5.68 15.87
N ASN A 87 -6.06 6.51 15.72
CA ASN A 87 -4.72 6.27 16.27
C ASN A 87 -4.16 4.90 15.86
N SER A 88 -4.46 4.44 14.63
CA SER A 88 -3.89 3.23 14.07
C SER A 88 -2.39 3.44 13.89
N SER A 89 -1.61 3.14 14.93
CA SER A 89 -0.23 3.60 15.02
C SER A 89 0.68 2.91 14.00
N MET A 90 0.41 1.66 13.63
CA MET A 90 1.29 0.93 12.71
C MET A 90 0.52 -0.09 11.86
N HIS A 91 0.75 -0.05 10.55
CA HIS A 91 0.23 -1.04 9.60
C HIS A 91 1.28 -2.11 9.33
N LYS A 92 0.99 -3.36 9.70
CA LYS A 92 1.85 -4.51 9.41
C LYS A 92 1.38 -5.21 8.14
N LEU A 93 2.27 -5.38 7.17
CA LEU A 93 2.01 -6.07 5.92
C LEU A 93 2.85 -7.35 5.85
N SER A 94 2.21 -8.52 5.82
CA SER A 94 2.86 -9.80 5.53
C SER A 94 2.52 -10.23 4.11
N LEU A 95 3.47 -10.06 3.19
CA LEU A 95 3.26 -10.18 1.75
C LEU A 95 4.27 -11.17 1.16
N PRO A 96 4.05 -12.50 1.33
CA PRO A 96 5.05 -13.52 1.01
C PRO A 96 5.42 -13.60 -0.48
N MET A 97 4.51 -13.18 -1.36
CA MET A 97 4.70 -13.24 -2.82
C MET A 97 4.92 -11.87 -3.47
N CYS A 98 4.80 -10.78 -2.72
CA CYS A 98 4.84 -9.43 -3.29
C CYS A 98 6.23 -9.09 -3.79
N ALA A 99 6.31 -8.77 -5.08
CA ALA A 99 7.51 -8.28 -5.74
C ALA A 99 7.51 -6.75 -5.78
N VAL A 100 6.35 -6.14 -6.05
CA VAL A 100 6.21 -4.69 -6.20
C VAL A 100 5.15 -4.14 -5.25
N LEU A 101 5.61 -3.25 -4.36
CA LEU A 101 4.77 -2.52 -3.41
C LEU A 101 4.89 -1.02 -3.68
N THR A 102 3.83 -0.41 -4.20
CA THR A 102 3.76 1.03 -4.45
C THR A 102 2.72 1.67 -3.55
N LEU A 103 3.18 2.58 -2.70
CA LEU A 103 2.41 3.41 -1.79
C LEU A 103 2.76 4.86 -2.12
N CYS A 104 1.93 5.51 -2.92
CA CYS A 104 2.19 6.87 -3.39
C CYS A 104 1.14 7.83 -2.80
N ARG A 105 1.61 8.94 -2.22
CA ARG A 105 0.72 9.99 -1.67
C ARG A 105 -0.22 9.46 -0.58
N LEU A 106 0.33 8.68 0.36
CA LEU A 106 -0.38 8.25 1.56
C LEU A 106 -0.15 9.26 2.68
N ASP A 107 -0.82 10.41 2.57
CA ASP A 107 -0.55 11.60 3.39
C ASP A 107 -0.76 11.39 4.91
N GLU A 108 -1.53 10.37 5.31
CA GLU A 108 -1.91 10.10 6.70
C GLU A 108 -1.34 8.77 7.24
N LEU A 109 -0.50 8.06 6.47
CA LEU A 109 0.11 6.82 6.92
C LEU A 109 1.31 7.14 7.81
N SER A 110 1.18 6.98 9.13
CA SER A 110 2.26 7.26 10.08
C SER A 110 3.34 6.17 10.10
N GLU A 111 2.99 4.92 10.39
CA GLU A 111 3.99 3.85 10.52
C GLU A 111 3.62 2.61 9.71
N ILE A 112 4.63 1.99 9.09
CA ILE A 112 4.47 0.76 8.32
C ILE A 112 5.61 -0.23 8.58
N GLU A 113 5.25 -1.49 8.80
CA GLU A 113 6.18 -2.62 8.88
C GLU A 113 5.87 -3.61 7.76
N ILE A 114 6.87 -3.97 6.97
CA ILE A 114 6.73 -4.76 5.75
C ILE A 114 7.55 -6.04 5.89
N GLU A 115 6.88 -7.19 5.83
CA GLU A 115 7.49 -8.51 5.65
C GLU A 115 7.17 -9.01 4.24
N ALA A 116 8.12 -8.82 3.32
CA ALA A 116 7.96 -9.20 1.92
C ALA A 116 9.27 -9.79 1.38
N PRO A 117 9.49 -11.11 1.49
CA PRO A 117 10.76 -11.77 1.15
C PRO A 117 11.07 -11.73 -0.35
N LYS A 118 10.05 -11.58 -1.21
CA LYS A 118 10.22 -11.47 -2.68
C LYS A 118 10.26 -10.04 -3.20
N LEU A 119 10.11 -9.06 -2.33
CA LEU A 119 10.05 -7.65 -2.71
C LEU A 119 11.34 -7.23 -3.41
N ASP A 120 11.23 -6.69 -4.62
CA ASP A 120 12.33 -6.11 -5.38
C ASP A 120 12.15 -4.60 -5.59
N ARG A 121 10.93 -4.09 -5.42
CA ARG A 121 10.62 -2.66 -5.49
C ARG A 121 9.67 -2.24 -4.37
N LEU A 122 10.10 -1.25 -3.61
CA LEU A 122 9.29 -0.52 -2.65
C LEU A 122 9.24 0.95 -3.08
N ASP A 123 8.06 1.46 -3.35
CA ASP A 123 7.85 2.83 -3.77
C ASP A 123 7.00 3.55 -2.72
N LEU A 124 7.57 4.54 -2.06
CA LEU A 124 6.98 5.34 -1.00
C LEU A 124 6.85 6.81 -1.40
N GLU A 125 6.87 7.10 -2.71
CA GLU A 125 6.93 8.45 -3.23
C GLU A 125 5.85 9.36 -2.60
N ALA A 126 6.31 10.52 -2.14
CA ALA A 126 5.48 11.58 -1.58
C ALA A 126 4.54 11.10 -0.46
N CYS A 127 4.97 10.11 0.34
CA CYS A 127 4.33 9.75 1.60
C CYS A 127 4.89 10.58 2.77
N CYS A 128 4.13 10.70 3.85
CA CYS A 128 4.56 11.30 5.10
C CYS A 128 4.55 10.24 6.20
N LEU A 129 5.63 9.46 6.29
CA LEU A 129 5.78 8.32 7.19
C LEU A 129 6.66 8.74 8.37
N ASP A 130 6.15 8.59 9.59
CA ASP A 130 6.95 8.72 10.81
C ASP A 130 7.91 7.53 10.94
N HIS A 131 7.48 6.31 10.60
CA HIS A 131 8.33 5.12 10.73
C HIS A 131 8.14 4.11 9.59
N VAL A 132 9.24 3.62 9.03
CA VAL A 132 9.27 2.60 7.98
C VAL A 132 10.23 1.50 8.37
N ARG A 133 9.70 0.27 8.47
CA ARG A 133 10.49 -0.91 8.78
C ARG A 133 10.30 -1.97 7.72
N LEU A 134 11.37 -2.28 6.98
CA LEU A 134 11.47 -3.49 6.18
C LEU A 134 12.05 -4.62 7.02
N ALA A 135 11.35 -5.75 7.12
CA ALA A 135 11.82 -6.92 7.86
C ALA A 135 13.07 -7.53 7.20
N ALA A 136 14.06 -7.85 8.02
CA ALA A 136 15.26 -8.54 7.58
C ALA A 136 14.91 -9.99 7.16
N GLY A 137 15.50 -10.45 6.07
CA GLY A 137 15.31 -11.80 5.57
C GLY A 137 16.09 -12.04 4.28
N PRO A 138 16.22 -13.30 3.83
CA PRO A 138 16.75 -13.59 2.51
C PRO A 138 15.80 -13.05 1.43
N GLY A 139 16.36 -12.61 0.31
CA GLY A 139 15.56 -12.07 -0.79
C GLY A 139 16.43 -11.33 -1.80
N PRO A 140 15.83 -10.83 -2.90
CA PRO A 140 16.54 -9.97 -3.84
C PRO A 140 16.89 -8.63 -3.20
N GLN A 141 17.76 -7.88 -3.88
CA GLN A 141 17.94 -6.47 -3.58
C GLN A 141 16.63 -5.72 -3.86
N VAL A 142 16.30 -4.74 -3.02
CA VAL A 142 15.08 -3.94 -3.07
C VAL A 142 15.44 -2.52 -3.46
N LYS A 143 14.92 -2.08 -4.60
CA LYS A 143 14.91 -0.67 -5.01
C LYS A 143 13.87 0.05 -4.15
N VAL A 144 14.30 1.01 -3.34
CA VAL A 144 13.43 1.82 -2.48
C VAL A 144 13.37 3.25 -3.02
N ILE A 145 12.19 3.71 -3.40
CA ILE A 145 11.96 5.05 -3.93
C ILE A 145 11.26 5.88 -2.86
N ILE A 146 11.87 6.99 -2.46
CA ILE A 146 11.38 7.91 -1.42
C ILE A 146 11.35 9.36 -1.93
N GLY A 147 11.23 9.55 -3.25
CA GLY A 147 11.13 10.87 -3.87
C GLY A 147 10.00 11.69 -3.25
N GLY A 148 10.33 12.88 -2.73
CA GLY A 148 9.37 13.75 -2.06
C GLY A 148 8.73 13.18 -0.78
N ALA A 149 9.18 12.03 -0.28
CA ALA A 149 8.67 11.45 0.96
C ALA A 149 9.29 12.12 2.19
N CYS A 150 8.50 12.32 3.24
CA CYS A 150 8.98 12.63 4.57
C CYS A 150 9.11 11.31 5.34
N ILE A 151 10.34 10.91 5.66
CA ILE A 151 10.65 9.77 6.54
C ILE A 151 11.56 10.24 7.68
N ASP A 152 11.44 9.64 8.87
CA ASP A 152 12.34 9.96 9.98
C ASP A 152 13.77 9.43 9.74
N ALA A 153 14.73 9.99 10.49
CA ALA A 153 16.13 9.61 10.35
C ALA A 153 16.37 8.14 10.69
N ALA A 154 15.64 7.58 11.67
CA ALA A 154 15.79 6.18 12.06
C ALA A 154 15.35 5.22 10.96
N SER A 155 14.30 5.55 10.21
CA SER A 155 13.85 4.78 9.04
C SER A 155 14.82 4.90 7.88
N GLU A 156 15.39 6.08 7.65
CA GLU A 156 16.42 6.25 6.64
C GLU A 156 17.68 5.44 6.97
N ASP A 157 18.15 5.48 8.21
CA ASP A 157 19.27 4.67 8.69
C ASP A 157 18.96 3.18 8.54
N HIS A 158 17.77 2.75 9.00
CA HIS A 158 17.30 1.37 8.84
C HIS A 158 17.34 0.92 7.38
N LEU A 159 16.76 1.70 6.45
CA LEU A 159 16.75 1.37 5.03
C LEU A 159 18.16 1.39 4.42
N THR A 160 19.01 2.33 4.82
CA THR A 160 20.39 2.47 4.32
C THR A 160 21.27 1.29 4.77
N GLU A 161 21.07 0.80 5.99
CA GLU A 161 21.80 -0.33 6.58
C GLU A 161 21.18 -1.69 6.24
N HIS A 162 19.93 -1.71 5.75
CA HIS A 162 19.22 -2.95 5.47
C HIS A 162 19.95 -3.78 4.39
N PRO A 163 20.21 -5.09 4.62
CA PRO A 163 21.05 -5.92 3.76
C PRO A 163 20.51 -6.14 2.34
N ARG A 164 19.19 -5.98 2.16
CA ARG A 164 18.54 -6.04 0.85
C ARG A 164 18.40 -4.67 0.18
N VAL A 165 18.57 -3.56 0.89
CA VAL A 165 18.42 -2.23 0.30
C VAL A 165 19.81 -1.65 0.10
N GLY A 166 20.47 -1.25 1.18
CA GLY A 166 21.76 -0.58 1.08
C GLY A 166 21.63 0.82 0.46
N ARG A 167 22.63 1.66 0.73
CA ARG A 167 22.65 3.07 0.28
C ARG A 167 22.40 3.27 -1.22
N HIS A 168 22.84 2.34 -2.07
CA HIS A 168 22.75 2.47 -3.52
C HIS A 168 21.36 2.20 -4.09
N ASN A 169 20.50 1.50 -3.35
CA ASN A 169 19.15 1.20 -3.80
C ASN A 169 18.10 2.13 -3.17
N LEU A 170 18.51 3.10 -2.35
CA LEU A 170 17.64 4.14 -1.79
C LEU A 170 17.67 5.39 -2.69
N ILE A 171 16.55 5.72 -3.33
CA ILE A 171 16.45 6.74 -4.37
C ILE A 171 15.57 7.89 -3.88
N ARG A 172 16.15 9.08 -3.85
CA ARG A 172 15.53 10.32 -3.38
C ARG A 172 15.10 11.26 -4.50
N GLU A 173 15.63 11.06 -5.69
CA GLU A 173 15.30 11.90 -6.85
C GLU A 173 13.99 11.41 -7.48
N PHE A 174 13.20 12.33 -8.02
CA PHE A 174 12.14 11.96 -8.95
C PHE A 174 12.85 11.34 -10.16
N GLU A 175 12.68 10.04 -10.37
CA GLU A 175 12.90 9.51 -11.70
C GLU A 175 11.80 10.14 -12.56
N ASP A 176 12.16 11.12 -13.40
CA ASP A 176 11.28 11.62 -14.45
C ASP A 176 10.81 10.41 -15.27
N LEU A 177 9.57 9.96 -15.03
CA LEU A 177 8.89 8.90 -15.79
C LEU A 177 8.33 9.46 -17.10
#